data_AF-A0A365HCW1-F1
#
_entry.id   AF-A0A365HCW1-F1
#
_cell.length_a   1.000
_cell.length_b   1.000
_cell.length_c   1.000
_cell.angle_alpha   90.00
_cell.angle_beta   90.00
_cell.angle_gamma   90.00
#
_symmetry.space_group_name_H-M   'P 1'
#
loop_
_entity.id
_entity.type
_entity.pdbx_description
1 polymer ?
#
loop_
_entity_poly.entity_id
_entity_poly.type
_entity_poly.pdbx_seq_one_letter_code
_entity_poly.pdbx_strand_id
1 'polypeptide(L)'
;MVAPVRFQIHFHGPFRVATGSAADGLNASYDEENPLPASSLKGLMRAHAVRPLRLPEPLVGEVFGDRWNRTPWSWTDAEITGGVGRIRTQSRIDPRTHTVADGAMFTSGELWPAGASFAIVQRDAVDPDRIELHQAVLIAAARAITALGSDRRRGLGWVSVVPDRPWDDHLHALLTTHRSPR
;
A
#
# COMPACT_ATOMS: atom_id res chain seq x y z
N MET A 1 -8.97 20.76 14.02
CA MET A 1 -8.95 19.49 13.27
C MET A 1 -8.52 19.78 11.86
N VAL A 2 -7.54 19.04 11.34
CA VAL A 2 -7.05 19.20 9.96
C VAL A 2 -7.97 18.44 9.00
N ALA A 3 -8.13 18.94 7.77
CA ALA A 3 -8.90 18.25 6.74
C ALA A 3 -8.28 16.86 6.42
N PRO A 4 -9.10 15.84 6.11
CA PRO A 4 -8.59 14.53 5.70
C PRO A 4 -7.68 14.62 4.47
N VAL A 5 -6.61 13.85 4.47
CA VAL A 5 -5.76 13.67 3.27
C VAL A 5 -6.29 12.48 2.49
N ARG A 6 -6.76 12.73 1.27
CA ARG A 6 -7.41 11.74 0.41
C ARG A 6 -6.49 11.29 -0.72
N PHE A 7 -6.66 10.04 -1.13
CA PHE A 7 -5.84 9.41 -2.16
C PHE A 7 -6.69 8.58 -3.10
N GLN A 8 -6.39 8.69 -4.39
CA GLN A 8 -6.90 7.84 -5.46
C GLN A 8 -5.84 6.81 -5.84
N ILE A 9 -6.25 5.57 -6.04
CA ILE A 9 -5.41 4.46 -6.49
C ILE A 9 -5.86 4.07 -7.90
N HIS A 10 -4.93 4.21 -8.84
CA HIS A 10 -5.10 3.77 -10.22
C HIS A 10 -4.40 2.42 -10.39
N PHE A 11 -5.13 1.41 -10.85
CA PHE A 11 -4.59 0.07 -11.05
C PHE A 11 -4.19 -0.12 -12.51
N HIS A 12 -2.96 -0.59 -12.72
CA HIS A 12 -2.40 -0.90 -14.04
C HIS A 12 -2.41 -2.40 -14.33
N GLY A 13 -2.95 -3.19 -13.42
CA GLY A 13 -3.10 -4.64 -13.54
C GLY A 13 -3.84 -5.23 -12.34
N PRO A 14 -4.13 -6.54 -12.38
CA PRO A 14 -4.81 -7.22 -11.29
C PRO A 14 -3.94 -7.27 -10.04
N PHE A 15 -4.55 -7.22 -8.86
CA PHE A 15 -3.86 -7.32 -7.57
C PHE A 15 -4.47 -8.40 -6.68
N ARG A 16 -3.69 -8.83 -5.68
CA ARG A 16 -4.12 -9.76 -4.63
C ARG A 16 -3.48 -9.39 -3.31
N VAL A 17 -4.28 -9.06 -2.31
CA VAL A 17 -3.82 -9.03 -0.91
C VAL A 17 -4.23 -10.36 -0.30
N ALA A 18 -3.24 -11.16 0.10
CA ALA A 18 -3.52 -12.49 0.66
C ALA A 18 -4.12 -12.33 2.06
N THR A 19 -5.20 -13.07 2.33
CA THR A 19 -5.86 -13.14 3.64
C THR A 19 -5.15 -14.06 4.62
N GLY A 20 -4.20 -14.87 4.14
CA GLY A 20 -3.56 -15.94 4.92
C GLY A 20 -4.42 -17.21 5.06
N SER A 21 -5.60 -17.24 4.44
CA SER A 21 -6.51 -18.39 4.40
C SER A 21 -6.68 -18.92 2.97
N ALA A 22 -6.86 -20.23 2.81
CA ALA A 22 -7.32 -20.84 1.56
C ALA A 22 -8.86 -20.80 1.52
N ALA A 23 -9.44 -20.65 0.33
CA ALA A 23 -10.90 -20.68 0.11
C ALA A 23 -11.25 -21.60 -1.07
N ASP A 24 -12.50 -22.05 -1.17
CA ASP A 24 -13.04 -23.09 -2.07
C ASP A 24 -12.28 -23.27 -3.39
N GLY A 25 -11.42 -24.30 -3.44
CA GLY A 25 -10.69 -24.72 -4.65
C GLY A 25 -9.53 -23.83 -5.09
N LEU A 26 -9.24 -22.72 -4.39
CA LEU A 26 -8.12 -21.82 -4.65
C LEU A 26 -6.99 -22.04 -3.64
N ASN A 27 -5.76 -22.14 -4.15
CA ASN A 27 -4.57 -22.22 -3.30
C ASN A 27 -4.24 -20.87 -2.63
N ALA A 28 -4.76 -19.76 -3.15
CA ALA A 28 -4.73 -18.44 -2.52
C ALA A 28 -5.95 -17.59 -2.92
N SER A 29 -6.61 -17.01 -1.93
CA SER A 29 -7.74 -16.08 -2.10
C SER A 29 -7.38 -14.65 -1.66
N TYR A 30 -8.28 -13.72 -1.94
CA TYR A 30 -8.31 -12.37 -1.36
C TYR A 30 -9.62 -12.20 -0.58
N ASP A 31 -9.65 -11.23 0.34
CA ASP A 31 -10.88 -10.86 1.05
C ASP A 31 -11.74 -10.05 0.09
N GLU A 32 -12.87 -10.61 -0.35
CA GLU A 32 -13.79 -9.92 -1.25
C GLU A 32 -14.50 -8.75 -0.57
N GLU A 33 -14.72 -8.83 0.75
CA GLU A 33 -15.42 -7.80 1.52
C GLU A 33 -14.49 -6.64 1.89
N ASN A 34 -13.20 -6.93 2.14
CA ASN A 34 -12.17 -5.92 2.41
C ASN A 34 -10.84 -6.22 1.70
N PRO A 35 -10.77 -6.04 0.37
CA PRO A 35 -9.62 -6.44 -0.44
C PRO A 35 -8.36 -5.58 -0.19
N LEU A 36 -8.51 -4.42 0.45
CA LEU A 36 -7.39 -3.53 0.76
C LEU A 36 -7.64 -2.78 2.09
N PRO A 37 -7.32 -3.43 3.23
CA PRO A 37 -7.62 -2.89 4.54
C PRO A 37 -6.66 -1.76 4.94
N ALA A 38 -7.11 -0.90 5.84
CA ALA A 38 -6.39 0.23 6.43
C ALA A 38 -5.03 -0.18 7.01
N SER A 39 -4.96 -1.36 7.63
CA SER A 39 -3.74 -1.92 8.21
C SER A 39 -2.68 -2.22 7.13
N SER A 40 -3.11 -2.74 5.98
CA SER A 40 -2.23 -2.99 4.83
C SER A 40 -1.73 -1.69 4.23
N LEU A 41 -2.61 -0.69 4.07
CA LEU A 41 -2.25 0.64 3.58
C LEU A 41 -1.23 1.32 4.50
N LYS A 42 -1.50 1.35 5.80
CA LYS A 42 -0.60 1.91 6.82
C LYS A 42 0.77 1.21 6.78
N GLY A 43 0.77 -0.12 6.82
CA GLY A 43 1.99 -0.92 6.81
C GLY A 43 2.84 -0.69 5.56
N LEU A 44 2.17 -0.59 4.41
CA LEU A 44 2.84 -0.31 3.14
C LEU A 44 3.42 1.11 3.11
N MET A 45 2.63 2.13 3.44
CA MET A 45 3.12 3.50 3.50
C MET A 45 4.31 3.65 4.46
N ARG A 46 4.26 2.99 5.64
CA ARG A 46 5.38 2.95 6.58
C ARG A 46 6.62 2.31 5.95
N ALA A 47 6.47 1.19 5.24
CA ALA A 47 7.58 0.55 4.55
C ALA A 47 8.20 1.45 3.47
N HIS A 48 7.36 2.22 2.75
CA HIS A 48 7.79 3.19 1.74
C HIS A 48 8.50 4.41 2.36
N ALA A 49 8.06 4.86 3.54
CA ALA A 49 8.74 5.89 4.34
C ALA A 49 10.15 5.47 4.76
N VAL A 50 10.32 4.21 5.19
CA VAL A 50 11.62 3.69 5.66
C VAL A 50 12.59 3.38 4.52
N ARG A 51 12.15 2.67 3.47
CA ARG A 51 13.08 2.08 2.48
C ARG A 51 13.28 2.97 1.25
N PRO A 52 12.26 3.21 0.40
CA PRO A 52 12.35 4.16 -0.71
C PRO A 52 12.70 5.58 -0.28
N LEU A 53 12.02 6.13 0.73
CA LEU A 53 12.17 7.53 1.12
C LEU A 53 13.31 7.76 2.12
N ARG A 54 13.75 6.71 2.83
CA ARG A 54 14.84 6.75 3.82
C ARG A 54 14.65 7.84 4.87
N LEU A 55 13.42 7.99 5.34
CA LEU A 55 13.11 8.96 6.38
C LEU A 55 13.70 8.50 7.73
N PRO A 56 14.12 9.44 8.60
CA PRO A 56 14.63 9.10 9.92
C PRO A 56 13.61 8.32 10.74
N GLU A 57 14.06 7.31 11.48
CA GLU A 57 13.20 6.47 12.33
C GLU A 57 12.34 7.27 13.32
N PRO A 58 12.83 8.34 14.00
CA PRO A 58 12.00 9.16 14.87
C PRO A 58 10.81 9.80 14.14
N LEU A 59 11.03 10.34 12.93
CA LEU A 59 9.97 10.94 12.10
C LEU A 59 8.97 9.88 11.62
N VAL A 60 9.44 8.69 11.27
CA VAL A 60 8.57 7.56 10.91
C VAL A 60 7.73 7.11 12.11
N GLY A 61 8.32 7.05 13.31
CA GLY A 61 7.63 6.70 14.55
C GLY A 61 6.56 7.72 14.92
N GLU A 62 6.83 9.02 14.75
CA GLU A 62 5.88 10.11 14.99
C GLU A 62 4.64 10.03 14.07
N VAL A 63 4.83 9.68 12.79
CA VAL A 63 3.75 9.63 11.80
C VAL A 63 2.99 8.30 11.80
N PHE A 64 3.69 7.16 11.86
CA PHE A 64 3.10 5.83 11.71
C PHE A 64 2.94 5.07 13.03
N GLY A 65 3.45 5.62 14.13
CA GLY A 65 3.56 4.95 15.41
C GLY A 65 4.72 3.95 15.47
N ASP A 66 5.08 3.62 16.70
CA ASP A 66 6.10 2.62 17.05
C ASP A 66 5.68 1.88 18.34
N ARG A 67 6.62 1.17 18.98
CA ARG A 67 6.34 0.41 20.20
C ARG A 67 6.03 1.28 21.44
N TRP A 68 6.38 2.55 21.39
CA TRP A 68 6.27 3.53 22.47
C TRP A 68 5.23 4.61 22.18
N ASN A 69 5.08 4.99 20.91
CA ASN A 69 4.24 6.09 20.47
C ASN A 69 3.08 5.57 19.61
N ARG A 70 1.86 5.95 19.97
CA ARG A 70 0.68 5.73 19.12
C ARG A 70 0.74 6.70 17.94
N THR A 71 0.26 6.24 16.78
CA THR A 71 0.09 7.10 15.61
C THR A 71 -1.04 8.11 15.87
N PRO A 72 -0.83 9.41 15.59
CA PRO A 72 -1.92 10.40 15.67
C PRO A 72 -2.84 10.35 14.44
N TRP A 73 -2.51 9.52 13.43
CA TRP A 73 -3.25 9.36 12.18
C TRP A 73 -3.98 8.02 12.11
N SER A 74 -5.16 8.03 11.49
CA SER A 74 -5.97 6.84 11.17
C SER A 74 -6.19 6.74 9.67
N TRP A 75 -6.04 5.53 9.15
CA TRP A 75 -6.35 5.19 7.75
C TRP A 75 -7.79 4.65 7.68
N THR A 76 -8.50 4.97 6.61
CA THR A 76 -9.70 4.23 6.22
C THR A 76 -9.29 2.97 5.46
N ASP A 77 -10.19 1.99 5.40
CA ASP A 77 -10.10 0.95 4.39
C ASP A 77 -10.23 1.57 2.99
N ALA A 78 -9.71 0.89 1.97
CA ALA A 78 -9.88 1.37 0.61
C ALA A 78 -11.26 1.01 0.08
N GLU A 79 -11.97 2.02 -0.42
CA GLU A 79 -13.20 1.83 -1.16
C GLU A 79 -12.84 1.46 -2.60
N ILE A 80 -13.08 0.21 -2.98
CA ILE A 80 -12.88 -0.25 -4.35
C ILE A 80 -14.09 0.13 -5.20
N THR A 81 -13.84 0.65 -6.41
CA THR A 81 -14.88 0.96 -7.38
C THR A 81 -14.82 -0.03 -8.54
N GLY A 82 -15.91 -0.80 -8.69
CA GLY A 82 -16.09 -1.78 -9.75
C GLY A 82 -14.98 -2.84 -9.81
N GLY A 83 -14.92 -3.54 -10.93
CA GLY A 83 -13.90 -4.53 -11.22
C GLY A 83 -14.43 -5.93 -11.46
N VAL A 84 -13.54 -6.80 -11.90
CA VAL A 84 -13.84 -8.21 -12.15
C VAL A 84 -12.87 -9.09 -11.38
N GLY A 85 -13.42 -10.10 -10.69
CA GLY A 85 -12.63 -11.20 -10.15
C GLY A 85 -12.09 -12.05 -11.29
N ARG A 86 -10.83 -12.48 -11.17
CA ARG A 86 -10.17 -13.34 -12.14
C ARG A 86 -9.51 -14.51 -11.43
N ILE A 87 -9.67 -15.70 -12.00
CA ILE A 87 -8.91 -16.88 -11.60
C ILE A 87 -7.65 -16.95 -12.47
N ARG A 88 -6.50 -17.00 -11.82
CA ARG A 88 -5.22 -17.25 -12.49
C ARG A 88 -4.68 -18.61 -12.08
N THR A 89 -4.29 -19.39 -13.08
CA THR A 89 -3.58 -20.65 -12.87
C THR A 89 -2.13 -20.54 -13.29
N GLN A 90 -1.22 -21.01 -12.45
CA GLN A 90 0.22 -21.04 -12.69
C GLN A 90 0.72 -22.48 -12.59
N SER A 91 1.71 -22.84 -13.40
CA SER A 91 2.39 -24.13 -13.31
C SER A 91 3.89 -23.90 -13.18
N ARG A 92 4.55 -24.58 -12.24
CA ARG A 92 6.03 -24.61 -12.18
C ARG A 92 6.55 -25.68 -13.13
N ILE A 93 7.39 -25.27 -14.07
CA ILE A 93 8.08 -26.16 -14.99
C ILE A 93 9.42 -26.55 -14.36
N ASP A 94 9.72 -27.85 -14.33
CA ASP A 94 11.04 -28.36 -13.96
C ASP A 94 12.02 -28.04 -15.12
N PRO A 95 13.07 -27.25 -14.87
CA PRO A 95 14.00 -26.83 -15.92
C PRO A 95 14.86 -27.97 -16.48
N ARG A 96 14.94 -29.13 -15.81
CA ARG A 96 15.74 -30.28 -16.24
C ARG A 96 14.94 -31.25 -17.09
N THR A 97 13.68 -31.50 -16.73
CA THR A 97 12.81 -32.45 -17.44
C THR A 97 11.88 -31.78 -18.44
N HIS A 98 11.75 -30.45 -18.38
CA HIS A 98 10.78 -29.66 -19.15
C HIS A 98 9.32 -30.11 -18.94
N THR A 99 9.04 -30.78 -17.84
CA THR A 99 7.70 -31.21 -17.44
C THR A 99 7.15 -30.30 -16.34
N VAL A 100 5.84 -30.29 -16.16
CA VAL A 100 5.23 -29.69 -14.97
C VAL A 100 5.66 -30.49 -13.75
N ALA A 101 6.15 -29.82 -12.70
CA ALA A 101 6.48 -30.49 -11.45
C ALA A 101 5.20 -30.99 -10.75
N ASP A 102 5.24 -32.14 -10.09
CA ASP A 102 4.07 -32.65 -9.35
C ASP A 102 3.61 -31.66 -8.27
N GLY A 103 2.28 -31.48 -8.18
CA GLY A 103 1.65 -30.52 -7.25
C GLY A 103 1.91 -29.05 -7.61
N ALA A 104 2.42 -28.74 -8.80
CA ALA A 104 2.84 -27.39 -9.17
C ALA A 104 1.78 -26.53 -9.87
N MET A 105 0.56 -27.03 -10.03
CA MET A 105 -0.57 -26.23 -10.51
C MET A 105 -1.11 -25.42 -9.33
N PHE A 106 -0.95 -24.10 -9.39
CA PHE A 106 -1.39 -23.17 -8.37
C PHE A 106 -2.47 -22.27 -8.94
N THR A 107 -3.66 -22.31 -8.35
CA THR A 107 -4.79 -21.47 -8.76
C THR A 107 -5.02 -20.39 -7.72
N SER A 108 -5.12 -19.13 -8.16
CA SER A 108 -5.36 -18.00 -7.26
C SER A 108 -6.40 -17.03 -7.79
N GLY A 109 -7.21 -16.50 -6.87
CA GLY A 109 -8.10 -15.37 -7.15
C GLY A 109 -7.34 -14.05 -7.19
N GLU A 110 -7.67 -13.21 -8.15
CA GLU A 110 -7.12 -11.86 -8.34
C GLU A 110 -8.27 -10.88 -8.61
N LEU A 111 -8.12 -9.63 -8.16
CA LEU A 111 -9.10 -8.58 -8.44
C LEU A 111 -8.53 -7.58 -9.44
N TRP A 112 -9.29 -7.27 -10.49
CA TRP A 112 -8.99 -6.16 -11.40
C TRP A 112 -10.00 -5.04 -11.21
N PRO A 113 -9.73 -4.08 -10.29
CA PRO A 113 -10.64 -2.98 -10.00
C PRO A 113 -10.58 -1.88 -11.08
N ALA A 114 -11.64 -1.08 -11.20
CA ALA A 114 -11.60 0.12 -12.04
C ALA A 114 -10.86 1.28 -11.33
N GLY A 115 -10.94 1.31 -9.99
CA GLY A 115 -10.22 2.26 -9.15
C GLY A 115 -10.37 1.93 -7.67
N ALA A 116 -9.66 2.65 -6.82
CA ALA A 116 -9.93 2.65 -5.38
C ALA A 116 -9.59 4.00 -4.76
N SER A 117 -10.15 4.30 -3.59
CA SER A 117 -9.78 5.48 -2.82
C SER A 117 -9.68 5.18 -1.33
N PHE A 118 -8.86 5.94 -0.62
CA PHE A 118 -8.78 5.90 0.83
C PHE A 118 -8.46 7.27 1.41
N ALA A 119 -8.67 7.45 2.70
CA ALA A 119 -8.38 8.68 3.41
C ALA A 119 -7.53 8.44 4.66
N ILE A 120 -6.80 9.49 5.05
CA ILE A 120 -6.07 9.55 6.31
C ILE A 120 -6.61 10.74 7.11
N VAL A 121 -7.01 10.46 8.35
CA VAL A 121 -7.66 11.42 9.25
C VAL A 121 -6.81 11.58 10.51
N GLN A 122 -6.64 12.81 10.96
CA GLN A 122 -6.04 13.09 12.26
C GLN A 122 -6.99 12.64 13.37
N ARG A 123 -6.54 11.73 14.24
CA ARG A 123 -7.27 11.25 15.42
C ARG A 123 -6.80 11.91 16.70
N ASP A 124 -5.49 12.07 16.86
CA ASP A 124 -4.89 12.65 18.06
C ASP A 124 -4.19 13.98 17.75
N ALA A 125 -3.89 14.73 18.81
CA ALA A 125 -3.18 16.00 18.69
C ALA A 125 -1.79 15.81 18.06
N VAL A 126 -1.48 16.68 17.11
CA VAL A 126 -0.16 16.83 16.51
C VAL A 126 0.26 18.27 16.80
N ASP A 127 1.51 18.47 17.17
CA ASP A 127 2.09 19.81 17.30
C ASP A 127 1.79 20.60 16.01
N PRO A 128 1.15 21.79 16.10
CA PRO A 128 0.80 22.61 14.94
C PRO A 128 1.95 22.81 13.96
N ASP A 129 3.18 22.96 14.46
CA ASP A 129 4.37 23.21 13.63
C ASP A 129 4.85 21.94 12.89
N ARG A 130 4.33 20.77 13.28
CA ARG A 130 4.68 19.45 12.70
C ARG A 130 3.64 18.94 11.71
N ILE A 131 2.42 19.51 11.71
CA ILE A 131 1.30 19.03 10.89
C ILE A 131 1.66 18.97 9.40
N GLU A 132 2.27 20.02 8.85
CA GLU A 132 2.63 20.05 7.44
C GLU A 132 3.69 19.01 7.10
N LEU A 133 4.67 18.78 7.99
CA LEU A 133 5.68 17.76 7.79
C LEU A 133 5.05 16.37 7.79
N HIS A 134 4.13 16.10 8.71
CA HIS A 134 3.38 14.85 8.72
C HIS A 134 2.62 14.63 7.41
N GLN A 135 1.93 15.66 6.91
CA GLN A 135 1.25 15.58 5.62
C GLN A 135 2.22 15.34 4.46
N ALA A 136 3.39 15.98 4.45
CA ALA A 136 4.43 15.74 3.46
C ALA A 136 4.92 14.28 3.49
N VAL A 137 5.14 13.71 4.68
CA VAL A 137 5.53 12.31 4.86
C VAL A 137 4.43 11.37 4.34
N LEU A 138 3.18 11.59 4.71
CA LEU A 138 2.05 10.76 4.29
C LEU A 138 1.87 10.81 2.76
N ILE A 139 1.91 12.00 2.16
CA ILE A 139 1.79 12.17 0.72
C ILE A 139 2.95 11.52 -0.02
N ALA A 140 4.18 11.76 0.41
CA ALA A 140 5.36 11.16 -0.21
C ALA A 140 5.33 9.63 -0.10
N ALA A 141 4.97 9.10 1.07
CA ALA A 141 4.90 7.66 1.30
C ALA A 141 3.83 7.00 0.42
N ALA A 142 2.66 7.63 0.27
CA ALA A 142 1.61 7.15 -0.62
C ALA A 142 2.07 7.16 -2.09
N ARG A 143 2.62 8.29 -2.57
CA ARG A 143 3.11 8.42 -3.96
C ARG A 143 4.25 7.47 -4.31
N ALA A 144 5.05 7.06 -3.31
CA ALA A 144 6.13 6.10 -3.50
C ALA A 144 5.61 4.66 -3.73
N ILE A 145 4.33 4.38 -3.50
CA ILE A 145 3.72 3.08 -3.76
C ILE A 145 3.57 2.88 -5.27
N THR A 146 4.30 1.90 -5.79
CA THR A 146 4.22 1.48 -7.19
C THR A 146 3.57 0.12 -7.35
N ALA A 147 3.38 -0.63 -6.26
CA ALA A 147 2.71 -1.92 -6.29
C ALA A 147 2.05 -2.32 -4.96
N LEU A 148 0.85 -2.89 -5.04
CA LEU A 148 0.04 -3.44 -3.95
C LEU A 148 0.05 -4.97 -3.96
N GLY A 149 -0.23 -5.59 -2.80
CA GLY A 149 -0.45 -7.03 -2.73
C GLY A 149 0.78 -7.93 -2.93
N SER A 150 0.53 -9.18 -3.28
CA SER A 150 1.53 -10.25 -3.46
C SER A 150 2.01 -10.36 -4.91
N ASP A 151 3.07 -11.15 -5.15
CA ASP A 151 3.55 -11.48 -6.50
C ASP A 151 3.88 -10.27 -7.40
N ARG A 152 4.29 -9.16 -6.78
CA ARG A 152 4.70 -7.91 -7.46
C ARG A 152 5.77 -8.11 -8.54
N ARG A 153 6.67 -9.10 -8.34
CA ARG A 153 7.72 -9.48 -9.30
C ARG A 153 7.21 -10.29 -10.49
N ARG A 154 5.95 -10.74 -10.46
CA ARG A 154 5.29 -11.54 -11.50
C ARG A 154 4.18 -10.76 -12.21
N GLY A 155 4.25 -9.43 -12.16
CA GLY A 155 3.37 -8.50 -12.87
C GLY A 155 2.04 -8.19 -12.18
N LEU A 156 1.87 -8.56 -10.90
CA LEU A 156 0.66 -8.23 -10.15
C LEU A 156 0.80 -6.92 -9.37
N GLY A 157 -0.35 -6.25 -9.23
CA GLY A 157 -0.56 -5.18 -8.27
C GLY A 157 0.08 -3.86 -8.63
N TRP A 158 0.49 -3.62 -9.87
CA TRP A 158 1.04 -2.34 -10.28
C TRP A 158 0.00 -1.22 -10.15
N VAL A 159 0.38 -0.14 -9.48
CA VAL A 159 -0.52 0.99 -9.21
C VAL A 159 0.20 2.33 -9.30
N SER A 160 -0.59 3.38 -9.46
CA SER A 160 -0.21 4.75 -9.10
C SER A 160 -1.12 5.26 -7.99
N VAL A 161 -0.57 5.90 -6.96
CA VAL A 161 -1.34 6.54 -5.90
C VAL A 161 -1.23 8.06 -6.02
N VAL A 162 -2.36 8.73 -6.17
CA VAL A 162 -2.47 10.17 -6.42
C VAL A 162 -3.16 10.83 -5.23
N PRO A 163 -2.50 11.76 -4.51
CA PRO A 163 -3.15 12.54 -3.46
C PRO A 163 -4.07 13.63 -4.05
N ASP A 164 -5.16 13.94 -3.35
CA ASP A 164 -6.01 15.09 -3.70
C ASP A 164 -5.28 16.43 -3.49
N ARG A 165 -4.41 16.49 -2.47
CA ARG A 165 -3.48 17.61 -2.28
C ARG A 165 -2.30 17.45 -3.25
N PRO A 166 -2.05 18.41 -4.15
CA PRO A 166 -0.91 18.36 -5.06
C PRO A 166 0.40 18.27 -4.29
N TRP A 167 1.37 17.56 -4.88
CA TRP A 167 2.75 17.61 -4.42
C TRP A 167 3.44 18.82 -5.04
N ASP A 168 3.78 19.80 -4.21
CA ASP A 168 4.45 21.05 -4.59
C ASP A 168 5.90 21.12 -4.09
N ASP A 169 6.60 22.18 -4.49
CA ASP A 169 8.00 22.41 -4.12
C ASP A 169 8.17 22.65 -2.60
N HIS A 170 7.15 23.19 -1.94
CA HIS A 170 7.15 23.41 -0.50
C HIS A 170 7.19 22.10 0.27
N LEU A 171 6.29 21.16 -0.04
CA LEU A 171 6.28 19.83 0.55
C LEU A 171 7.58 19.05 0.25
N HIS A 172 8.14 19.26 -0.94
CA HIS A 172 9.43 18.68 -1.30
C HIS A 172 10.58 19.23 -0.43
N ALA A 173 10.66 20.55 -0.29
CA ALA A 173 11.66 21.20 0.56
C ALA A 173 11.53 20.79 2.03
N LEU A 174 10.29 20.74 2.54
CA LEU A 174 9.99 20.34 3.91
C LEU A 174 10.44 18.90 4.20
N LEU A 175 10.21 17.98 3.27
CA LEU A 175 10.64 16.59 3.44
C LEU A 175 12.17 16.43 3.31
N THR A 176 12.80 17.15 2.39
CA THR A 176 14.24 16.99 2.10
C THR A 176 15.14 17.55 3.20
N THR A 177 14.72 18.64 3.86
CA THR A 177 15.40 19.19 5.05
C THR A 177 15.43 18.21 6.24
N HIS A 178 14.54 17.22 6.26
CA HIS A 178 14.41 16.23 7.33
C HIS A 178 14.89 14.82 6.92
N ARG A 179 15.57 14.68 5.77
CA ARG A 179 16.17 13.40 5.37
C ARG A 179 17.54 13.21 6.01
N SER A 180 17.87 11.97 6.35
CA SER A 180 19.23 11.62 6.77
C SER A 180 20.23 11.90 5.64
N PRO A 181 21.43 12.42 5.93
CA PRO A 181 22.47 12.62 4.92
C PRO A 181 22.84 11.29 4.25
N ARG A 182 23.24 11.38 2.98
CA ARG A 182 23.54 10.24 2.09
C ARG A 182 24.73 9.41 2.56
#